data_AF-A0AAU1Q6T5-F1
#
_entry.id   AF-A0AAU1Q6T5-F1
#
_cell.length_a   1.000
_cell.length_b   1.000
_cell.length_c   1.000
_cell.angle_alpha   90.00
_cell.angle_beta   90.00
_cell.angle_gamma   90.00
#
_symmetry.space_group_name_H-M   'P 1'
#
loop_
_entity.id
_entity.type
_entity.pdbx_description
1 polymer ?
#
loop_
_entity_poly.entity_id
_entity_poly.type
_entity_poly.pdbx_seq_one_letter_code
_entity_poly.pdbx_strand_id
1 'polypeptide(L)'
;MRLTVFGATGGIGQEIVRQALASGHEVTAVVRDPSRFPITGPDLQVFKADLKEGESLRAAVVGRDAVLSGLGARRRADAGIAAKLTRSVLWAMEAEETRRLLVVSAGPLGPAPEGTPLLDRTMLAVINTLLRDVYDDLRAMEEELARSATDWTSVRPPRLLNKPVTGSYRTVVGGNPRSGRTIGRADVAHAMLAMVDDPATVKQGVGVAY
;
A
#
# COMPACT_ATOMS: atom_id res chain seq x y z
N MET A 1 -13.53 9.07 -9.26
CA MET A 1 -13.34 7.60 -9.27
C MET A 1 -13.94 7.01 -8.01
N ARG A 2 -14.30 5.72 -8.06
CA ARG A 2 -14.75 4.90 -6.94
C ARG A 2 -13.58 4.05 -6.45
N LEU A 3 -13.05 4.39 -5.28
CA LEU A 3 -11.85 3.79 -4.71
C LEU A 3 -12.20 2.94 -3.49
N THR A 4 -11.60 1.76 -3.39
CA THR A 4 -11.68 0.95 -2.16
C THR A 4 -10.36 0.98 -1.42
N VAL A 5 -10.40 1.28 -0.12
CA VAL A 5 -9.21 1.43 0.71
C VAL A 5 -9.19 0.38 1.83
N PHE A 6 -8.31 -0.60 1.69
CA PHE A 6 -7.98 -1.55 2.76
C PHE A 6 -6.95 -0.95 3.73
N GLY A 7 -7.03 -1.36 4.99
CA GLY A 7 -6.18 -0.80 6.03
C GLY A 7 -6.51 0.66 6.34
N ALA A 8 -7.76 1.08 6.11
CA ALA A 8 -8.20 2.48 6.24
C ALA A 8 -8.03 3.08 7.64
N THR A 9 -7.94 2.26 8.70
CA THR A 9 -7.62 2.75 10.07
C THR A 9 -6.12 3.00 10.29
N GLY A 10 -5.25 2.54 9.40
CA GLY A 10 -3.80 2.72 9.47
C GLY A 10 -3.34 4.12 9.05
N GLY A 11 -2.10 4.47 9.38
CA GLY A 11 -1.59 5.82 9.14
C GLY A 11 -1.53 6.22 7.66
N ILE A 12 -1.20 5.31 6.74
CA ILE A 12 -1.25 5.59 5.30
C ILE A 12 -2.71 5.49 4.80
N GLY A 13 -3.45 4.46 5.22
CA GLY A 13 -4.86 4.27 4.81
C GLY A 13 -5.75 5.47 5.13
N GLN A 14 -5.61 6.08 6.32
CA GLN A 14 -6.34 7.29 6.65
C GLN A 14 -5.97 8.47 5.74
N GLU A 15 -4.69 8.62 5.39
CA GLU A 15 -4.24 9.65 4.46
C GLU A 15 -4.77 9.43 3.04
N ILE A 16 -4.81 8.18 2.57
CA ILE A 16 -5.44 7.83 1.29
C ILE A 16 -6.90 8.25 1.30
N VAL A 17 -7.67 7.89 2.33
CA VAL A 17 -9.09 8.24 2.41
C VAL A 17 -9.27 9.76 2.43
N ARG A 18 -8.54 10.48 3.28
CA ARG A 18 -8.67 11.95 3.37
C ARG A 18 -8.37 12.64 2.05
N GLN A 19 -7.26 12.28 1.42
CA GLN A 19 -6.82 12.92 0.18
C GLN A 19 -7.71 12.52 -1.01
N ALA A 20 -8.19 11.28 -1.05
CA ALA A 20 -9.13 10.83 -2.08
C ALA A 20 -10.47 11.59 -1.99
N LEU A 21 -11.07 11.69 -0.81
CA LEU A 21 -12.29 12.46 -0.61
C LEU A 21 -12.10 13.94 -0.94
N ALA A 22 -10.97 14.54 -0.53
CA ALA A 22 -10.65 15.92 -0.85
C ALA A 22 -10.46 16.17 -2.36
N SER A 23 -10.13 15.13 -3.12
CA SER A 23 -9.99 15.19 -4.59
C SER A 23 -11.29 14.81 -5.32
N GLY A 24 -12.41 14.65 -4.60
CA GLY A 24 -13.73 14.34 -5.18
C GLY A 24 -13.92 12.89 -5.59
N HIS A 25 -13.13 11.95 -5.05
CA HIS A 25 -13.37 10.52 -5.25
C HIS A 25 -14.42 9.99 -4.28
N GLU A 26 -15.21 9.03 -4.73
CA GLU A 26 -16.04 8.18 -3.86
C GLU A 26 -15.15 7.12 -3.21
N VAL A 27 -15.23 6.96 -1.90
CA VAL A 27 -14.33 6.07 -1.15
C VAL A 27 -15.11 5.04 -0.35
N THR A 28 -14.77 3.77 -0.54
CA THR A 28 -15.16 2.67 0.36
C THR A 28 -14.00 2.35 1.28
N ALA A 29 -14.10 2.75 2.55
CA ALA A 29 -13.11 2.45 3.57
C ALA A 29 -13.41 1.09 4.23
N VAL A 30 -12.55 0.09 3.98
CA VAL A 30 -12.70 -1.24 4.57
C VAL A 30 -12.03 -1.28 5.94
N VAL A 31 -12.84 -1.55 6.97
CA VAL A 31 -12.42 -1.52 8.37
C VAL A 31 -12.92 -2.77 9.11
N ARG A 32 -12.13 -3.24 10.07
CA ARG A 32 -12.56 -4.34 10.97
C ARG A 32 -13.51 -3.85 12.06
N ASP A 33 -13.24 -2.64 12.56
CA ASP A 33 -13.98 -2.01 13.64
C ASP A 33 -14.27 -0.55 13.24
N PRO A 34 -15.50 -0.24 12.80
CA PRO A 34 -15.90 1.11 12.42
C PRO A 34 -15.72 2.16 13.51
N SER A 35 -15.81 1.78 14.80
CA SER A 35 -15.67 2.73 15.91
C SER A 35 -14.28 3.36 16.00
N ARG A 36 -13.27 2.73 15.39
CA ARG A 36 -11.88 3.18 15.35
C ARG A 36 -11.53 4.01 14.13
N PHE A 37 -12.51 4.28 13.26
CA PHE A 37 -12.30 5.01 12.02
C PHE A 37 -12.86 6.43 12.15
N PRO A 38 -12.01 7.47 12.21
CA PRO A 38 -12.43 8.81 12.61
C PRO A 38 -12.92 9.69 11.44
N ILE A 39 -12.89 9.20 10.20
CA ILE A 39 -13.18 10.00 9.01
C ILE A 39 -14.66 9.83 8.65
N THR A 40 -15.33 10.92 8.33
CA THR A 40 -16.71 10.97 7.86
C THR A 40 -16.80 11.86 6.62
N GLY A 41 -17.82 11.67 5.78
CA GLY A 41 -18.05 12.47 4.58
C GLY A 41 -19.21 11.93 3.74
N PRO A 42 -19.80 12.75 2.85
CA PRO A 42 -20.92 12.34 2.02
C PRO A 42 -20.52 11.25 1.00
N ASP A 43 -19.30 11.32 0.47
CA ASP A 43 -18.78 10.39 -0.54
C ASP A 43 -17.99 9.22 0.08
N LEU A 44 -18.16 9.00 1.39
CA LEU A 44 -17.47 7.96 2.14
C LEU A 44 -18.43 6.86 2.59
N GLN A 45 -18.19 5.65 2.11
CA GLN A 45 -18.83 4.44 2.61
C GLN A 45 -17.89 3.71 3.58
N VAL A 46 -18.31 3.51 4.82
CA VAL A 46 -17.58 2.65 5.77
C VAL A 46 -18.08 1.22 5.63
N PHE A 47 -17.21 0.32 5.16
CA PHE A 47 -17.54 -1.09 4.95
C PHE A 47 -16.87 -1.94 6.03
N LYS A 48 -17.68 -2.58 6.88
CA LYS A 48 -17.17 -3.48 7.92
C LYS A 48 -16.89 -4.85 7.31
N ALA A 49 -15.64 -5.30 7.35
CA ALA A 49 -15.26 -6.64 6.92
C ALA A 49 -14.15 -7.23 7.80
N ASP A 50 -14.27 -8.53 8.09
CA ASP A 50 -13.12 -9.31 8.57
C ASP A 50 -12.40 -9.91 7.36
N LEU A 51 -11.08 -9.80 7.37
CA LEU A 51 -10.20 -10.31 6.31
C LEU A 51 -10.20 -11.84 6.21
N LYS A 52 -10.81 -12.53 7.19
CA LYS A 52 -11.04 -13.98 7.16
C LYS A 52 -12.26 -14.38 6.33
N GLU A 53 -13.16 -13.47 6.03
CA GLU A 53 -14.44 -13.74 5.36
C GLU A 53 -14.35 -13.31 3.88
N GLY A 54 -13.72 -14.15 3.05
CA GLY A 54 -13.36 -13.80 1.66
C GLY A 54 -14.54 -13.29 0.80
N GLU A 55 -15.73 -13.89 0.96
CA GLU A 55 -16.92 -13.49 0.19
C GLU A 55 -17.38 -12.06 0.50
N SER A 56 -17.18 -11.59 1.74
CA SER A 56 -17.49 -10.21 2.12
C SER A 56 -16.64 -9.17 1.39
N LEU A 57 -15.46 -9.55 0.89
CA LEU A 57 -14.57 -8.63 0.19
C LEU A 57 -15.02 -8.30 -1.23
N ARG A 58 -15.83 -9.17 -1.85
CA ARG A 58 -16.39 -8.93 -3.20
C ARG A 58 -17.24 -7.67 -3.22
N ALA A 59 -18.13 -7.52 -2.24
CA ALA A 59 -18.96 -6.32 -2.09
C ALA A 59 -18.14 -5.03 -1.86
N ALA A 60 -16.91 -5.16 -1.33
CA ALA A 60 -16.02 -4.01 -1.17
C ALA A 60 -15.33 -3.61 -2.48
N VAL A 61 -15.17 -4.51 -3.46
CA VAL A 61 -14.42 -4.23 -4.71
C VAL A 61 -15.30 -4.17 -5.95
N VAL A 62 -16.53 -4.68 -5.91
CA VAL A 62 -17.45 -4.67 -7.05
C VAL A 62 -17.70 -3.26 -7.58
N GLY A 63 -17.54 -3.10 -8.91
CA GLY A 63 -17.76 -1.84 -9.60
C GLY A 63 -16.80 -0.72 -9.19
N ARG A 64 -15.63 -1.04 -8.63
CA ARG A 64 -14.63 -0.04 -8.24
C ARG A 64 -13.63 0.18 -9.34
N ASP A 65 -13.11 1.39 -9.42
CA ASP A 65 -12.13 1.77 -10.46
C ASP A 65 -10.73 1.33 -10.02
N ALA A 66 -10.42 1.43 -8.72
CA ALA A 66 -9.16 0.94 -8.15
C ALA A 66 -9.28 0.55 -6.67
N VAL A 67 -8.40 -0.35 -6.26
CA VAL A 67 -8.22 -0.79 -4.87
C VAL A 67 -6.86 -0.33 -4.37
N LEU A 68 -6.83 0.26 -3.18
CA LEU A 68 -5.61 0.69 -2.50
C LEU A 68 -5.50 0.00 -1.15
N SER A 69 -4.32 -0.49 -0.81
CA SER A 69 -4.02 -1.08 0.49
C SER A 69 -2.95 -0.25 1.20
N GLY A 70 -3.40 0.54 2.19
CA GLY A 70 -2.52 1.24 3.13
C GLY A 70 -2.03 0.34 4.27
N LEU A 71 -2.23 -0.97 4.16
CA LEU A 71 -1.82 -1.95 5.16
C LEU A 71 -0.31 -2.21 5.03
N GLY A 72 0.47 -1.64 5.93
CA GLY A 72 1.86 -2.01 6.14
C GLY A 72 2.00 -2.84 7.42
N ALA A 73 2.89 -3.83 7.41
CA ALA A 73 3.31 -4.53 8.62
C ALA A 73 4.06 -3.54 9.52
N ARG A 74 3.44 -3.17 10.66
CA ARG A 74 3.97 -2.13 11.57
C ARG A 74 4.84 -2.74 12.66
N ARG A 75 4.63 -4.01 12.98
CA ARG A 75 5.30 -4.76 14.04
C ARG A 75 5.43 -6.22 13.61
N ARG A 76 6.33 -6.99 14.23
CA ARG A 76 6.47 -8.44 14.01
C ARG A 76 5.15 -9.21 14.17
N ALA A 77 4.30 -8.79 15.11
CA ALA A 77 2.98 -9.38 15.33
C ALA A 77 2.01 -9.23 14.14
N ASP A 78 2.32 -8.34 13.19
CA ASP A 78 1.54 -8.15 11.97
C ASP A 78 2.04 -9.03 10.81
N ALA A 79 3.09 -9.85 11.02
CA ALA A 79 3.62 -10.76 10.00
C ALA A 79 2.58 -11.83 9.60
N GLY A 80 2.49 -12.10 8.30
CA GLY A 80 1.54 -13.01 7.67
C GLY A 80 0.21 -12.36 7.25
N ILE A 81 -0.01 -11.08 7.61
CA ILE A 81 -1.26 -10.38 7.29
C ILE A 81 -1.21 -9.80 5.88
N ALA A 82 -0.05 -9.32 5.41
CA ALA A 82 0.05 -8.62 4.13
C ALA A 82 -0.19 -9.58 2.96
N ALA A 83 0.49 -10.73 2.94
CA ALA A 83 0.30 -11.73 1.90
C ALA A 83 -1.12 -12.31 1.92
N LYS A 84 -1.64 -12.64 3.12
CA LYS A 84 -2.99 -13.18 3.28
C LYS A 84 -4.07 -12.21 2.80
N LEU A 85 -4.00 -10.94 3.21
CA LEU A 85 -4.94 -9.91 2.75
C LEU A 85 -4.87 -9.77 1.23
N THR A 86 -3.67 -9.66 0.69
CA THR A 86 -3.48 -9.45 -0.75
C THR A 86 -4.05 -10.60 -1.55
N ARG A 87 -3.86 -11.85 -1.11
CA ARG A 87 -4.49 -13.02 -1.74
C ARG A 87 -6.02 -12.92 -1.75
N SER A 88 -6.64 -12.58 -0.61
CA SER A 88 -8.10 -12.44 -0.54
C SER A 88 -8.62 -11.28 -1.40
N VAL A 89 -7.88 -10.17 -1.47
CA VAL A 89 -8.23 -9.01 -2.29
C VAL A 89 -8.09 -9.33 -3.77
N LEU A 90 -7.00 -9.98 -4.18
CA LEU A 90 -6.81 -10.42 -5.57
C LEU A 90 -7.92 -11.37 -6.03
N TRP A 91 -8.30 -12.34 -5.19
CA TRP A 91 -9.42 -13.24 -5.48
C TRP A 91 -10.75 -12.48 -5.66
N ALA A 92 -11.05 -11.54 -4.76
CA ALA A 92 -12.27 -10.74 -4.86
C ALA A 92 -12.26 -9.83 -6.10
N MET A 93 -11.10 -9.24 -6.42
CA MET A 93 -10.92 -8.41 -7.60
C MET A 93 -11.06 -9.20 -8.90
N GLU A 94 -10.53 -10.43 -8.95
CA GLU A 94 -10.70 -11.32 -10.09
C GLU A 94 -12.17 -11.69 -10.30
N ALA A 95 -12.89 -12.02 -9.22
CA ALA A 95 -14.31 -12.37 -9.28
C ALA A 95 -15.22 -11.21 -9.72
N GLU A 96 -14.80 -9.96 -9.47
CA GLU A 96 -15.55 -8.73 -9.78
C GLU A 96 -14.92 -7.91 -10.92
N GLU A 97 -14.01 -8.51 -11.68
CA GLU A 97 -13.31 -7.91 -12.83
C GLU A 97 -12.64 -6.55 -12.55
N THR A 98 -12.32 -6.27 -11.29
CA THR A 98 -11.61 -5.05 -10.88
C THR A 98 -10.11 -5.26 -11.12
N ARG A 99 -9.46 -4.37 -11.87
CA ARG A 99 -8.09 -4.63 -12.34
C ARG A 99 -6.99 -3.84 -11.64
N ARG A 100 -7.26 -2.66 -11.09
CA ARG A 100 -6.21 -1.79 -10.56
C ARG A 100 -6.01 -1.98 -9.05
N LEU A 101 -4.79 -2.37 -8.64
CA LEU A 101 -4.41 -2.54 -7.24
C LEU A 101 -3.13 -1.77 -6.90
N LEU A 102 -3.12 -1.01 -5.81
CA LEU A 102 -1.89 -0.43 -5.25
C LEU A 102 -1.72 -0.89 -3.80
N VAL A 103 -0.52 -1.37 -3.45
CA VAL A 103 -0.22 -1.81 -2.08
C VAL A 103 1.04 -1.15 -1.54
N VAL A 104 1.13 -1.04 -0.22
CA VAL A 104 2.36 -0.62 0.46
C VAL A 104 3.22 -1.84 0.79
N SER A 105 4.42 -1.87 0.24
CA SER A 105 5.51 -2.79 0.56
C SER A 105 6.60 -2.03 1.34
N ALA A 106 7.88 -2.33 1.12
CA ALA A 106 8.98 -1.65 1.78
C ALA A 106 10.21 -1.48 0.86
N GLY A 107 10.90 -0.36 1.01
CA GLY A 107 12.13 -0.01 0.27
C GLY A 107 13.16 -1.15 0.21
N PRO A 108 13.48 -1.86 1.31
CA PRO A 108 14.46 -2.94 1.33
C PRO A 108 14.15 -4.16 0.45
N LEU A 109 12.91 -4.30 -0.06
CA LEU A 109 12.56 -5.36 -1.03
C LEU A 109 12.91 -4.98 -2.47
N GLY A 110 13.08 -3.69 -2.76
CA GLY A 110 13.57 -3.22 -4.06
C GLY A 110 15.08 -3.37 -4.21
N PRO A 111 15.61 -3.32 -5.44
CA PRO A 111 17.05 -3.33 -5.65
C PRO A 111 17.69 -2.13 -4.94
N ALA A 112 18.87 -2.38 -4.37
CA ALA A 112 19.67 -1.31 -3.80
C ALA A 112 20.14 -0.36 -4.93
N PRO A 113 20.04 0.96 -4.75
CA PRO A 113 20.55 1.89 -5.75
C PRO A 113 22.05 1.68 -6.01
N GLU A 114 22.49 1.94 -7.24
CA GLU A 114 23.91 1.90 -7.57
C GLU A 114 24.70 2.85 -6.65
N GLY A 115 25.91 2.44 -6.27
CA GLY A 115 26.77 3.22 -5.37
C GLY A 115 26.28 3.33 -3.92
N THR A 116 25.33 2.51 -3.47
CA THR A 116 24.94 2.45 -2.05
C THR A 116 26.17 2.14 -1.17
N PRO A 117 26.52 2.99 -0.18
CA PRO A 117 27.69 2.80 0.68
C PRO A 117 27.66 1.46 1.44
N LEU A 118 28.84 0.89 1.73
CA LEU A 118 28.95 -0.39 2.43
C LEU A 118 28.29 -0.35 3.82
N LEU A 119 28.44 0.76 4.54
CA LEU A 119 27.80 0.97 5.86
C LEU A 119 26.27 0.96 5.77
N ASP A 120 25.69 1.53 4.70
CA ASP A 120 24.24 1.52 4.51
C ASP A 120 23.76 0.09 4.17
N ARG A 121 24.56 -0.69 3.42
CA ARG A 121 24.28 -2.11 3.15
C ARG A 121 24.31 -2.97 4.42
N THR A 122 25.29 -2.77 5.29
CA THR A 122 25.39 -3.53 6.55
C THR A 122 24.25 -3.18 7.50
N MET A 123 23.91 -1.89 7.63
CA MET A 123 22.76 -1.46 8.42
C MET A 123 21.44 -2.06 7.90
N LEU A 124 21.22 -2.06 6.59
CA LEU A 124 20.06 -2.71 5.99
C LEU A 124 20.03 -4.22 6.27
N ALA A 125 21.18 -4.91 6.23
CA ALA A 125 21.25 -6.33 6.55
C ALA A 125 20.86 -6.62 8.02
N VAL A 126 21.25 -5.75 8.95
CA VAL A 126 20.86 -5.85 10.38
C VAL A 126 19.36 -5.62 10.53
N ILE A 127 18.81 -4.57 9.91
CA ILE A 127 17.36 -4.28 9.96
C ILE A 127 16.58 -5.44 9.33
N ASN A 128 17.04 -5.98 8.21
CA ASN A 128 16.44 -7.14 7.55
C ASN A 128 16.41 -8.37 8.46
N THR A 129 17.45 -8.57 9.28
CA THR A 129 17.48 -9.67 10.24
C THR A 129 16.52 -9.44 11.41
N LEU A 130 16.41 -8.19 11.89
CA LEU A 130 15.51 -7.82 12.97
C LEU A 130 14.03 -7.79 12.57
N LEU A 131 13.73 -7.55 11.29
CA LEU A 131 12.39 -7.48 10.73
C LEU A 131 12.12 -8.60 9.71
N ARG A 132 12.86 -9.71 9.80
CA ARG A 132 12.79 -10.84 8.86
C ARG A 132 11.36 -11.27 8.57
N ASP A 133 10.59 -11.60 9.61
CA ASP A 133 9.22 -12.10 9.47
C ASP A 133 8.30 -11.10 8.74
N VAL A 134 8.53 -9.80 8.95
CA VAL A 134 7.81 -8.73 8.27
C VAL A 134 8.18 -8.66 6.79
N TYR A 135 9.48 -8.69 6.47
CA TYR A 135 9.94 -8.64 5.09
C TYR A 135 9.64 -9.92 4.32
N ASP A 136 9.60 -11.06 4.98
CA ASP A 136 9.20 -12.33 4.38
C ASP A 136 7.71 -12.32 4.02
N ASP A 137 6.84 -11.76 4.88
CA ASP A 137 5.42 -11.55 4.55
C ASP A 137 5.23 -10.56 3.39
N LEU A 138 5.97 -9.44 3.38
CA LEU A 138 5.91 -8.50 2.25
C LEU A 138 6.46 -9.09 0.95
N ARG A 139 7.44 -9.99 1.02
CA ARG A 139 7.96 -10.70 -0.16
C ARG A 139 6.92 -11.68 -0.68
N ALA A 140 6.32 -12.46 0.20
CA ALA A 140 5.20 -13.33 -0.17
C ALA A 140 4.05 -12.54 -0.79
N MET A 141 3.73 -11.36 -0.25
CA MET A 141 2.76 -10.43 -0.83
C MET A 141 3.14 -10.01 -2.27
N GLU A 142 4.39 -9.57 -2.51
CA GLU A 142 4.84 -9.19 -3.85
C GLU A 142 4.86 -10.38 -4.83
N GLU A 143 5.09 -11.59 -4.35
CA GLU A 143 4.97 -12.81 -5.15
C GLU A 143 3.51 -13.13 -5.53
N GLU A 144 2.54 -12.96 -4.63
CA GLU A 144 1.11 -13.08 -4.97
C GLU A 144 0.71 -12.08 -6.05
N LEU A 145 1.18 -10.82 -5.93
CA LEU A 145 0.97 -9.82 -6.96
C LEU A 145 1.56 -10.27 -8.30
N ALA A 146 2.82 -10.71 -8.32
CA ALA A 146 3.51 -11.13 -9.54
C ALA A 146 2.81 -12.29 -10.27
N ARG A 147 2.16 -13.21 -9.54
CA ARG A 147 1.38 -14.33 -10.11
C ARG A 147 -0.01 -13.92 -10.60
N SER A 148 -0.54 -12.78 -10.16
CA SER A 148 -1.89 -12.32 -10.50
C SER A 148 -1.97 -11.67 -11.88
N ALA A 149 -3.17 -11.71 -12.48
CA ALA A 149 -3.48 -10.94 -13.70
C ALA A 149 -3.68 -9.43 -13.41
N THR A 150 -4.03 -9.05 -12.18
CA THR A 150 -4.31 -7.68 -11.70
C THR A 150 -3.23 -6.65 -12.04
N ASP A 151 -3.60 -5.47 -12.54
CA ASP A 151 -2.73 -4.33 -12.80
C ASP A 151 -2.26 -3.69 -11.47
N TRP A 152 -1.23 -4.29 -10.88
CA TRP A 152 -0.75 -3.93 -9.55
C TRP A 152 0.41 -2.93 -9.57
N THR A 153 0.55 -2.16 -8.49
CA THR A 153 1.74 -1.37 -8.16
C THR A 153 2.13 -1.62 -6.71
N SER A 154 3.40 -2.01 -6.47
CA SER A 154 3.94 -2.17 -5.12
C SER A 154 4.73 -0.92 -4.72
N VAL A 155 4.17 -0.09 -3.85
CA VAL A 155 4.82 1.15 -3.39
C VAL A 155 5.78 0.82 -2.25
N ARG A 156 7.06 1.16 -2.40
CA ARG A 156 8.16 0.74 -1.52
C ARG A 156 8.77 1.94 -0.78
N PRO A 157 8.12 2.44 0.29
CA PRO A 157 8.67 3.53 1.08
C PRO A 157 9.82 3.06 1.99
N PRO A 158 10.76 3.95 2.35
CA PRO A 158 11.72 3.73 3.42
C PRO A 158 11.05 4.01 4.78
N ARG A 159 11.77 4.57 5.76
CA ARG A 159 11.23 4.85 7.09
C ARG A 159 10.12 5.91 7.05
N LEU A 160 8.94 5.52 7.55
CA LEU A 160 7.75 6.37 7.56
C LEU A 160 7.75 7.40 8.69
N LEU A 161 7.41 8.64 8.37
CA LEU A 161 7.21 9.76 9.29
C LEU A 161 5.74 10.20 9.32
N ASN A 162 5.32 10.86 10.41
CA ASN A 162 4.05 11.58 10.46
C ASN A 162 4.33 13.05 10.19
N LYS A 163 4.15 13.46 8.93
CA LYS A 163 4.29 14.84 8.47
C LYS A 163 3.12 15.18 7.53
N PRO A 164 2.74 16.46 7.42
CA PRO A 164 1.77 16.89 6.41
C PRO A 164 2.19 16.48 4.99
N VAL A 165 1.22 16.39 4.09
CA VAL A 165 1.49 16.21 2.65
C VAL A 165 2.30 17.38 2.13
N THR A 166 3.32 17.09 1.32
CA THR A 166 4.18 18.08 0.67
C THR A 166 4.10 17.99 -0.85
N GLY A 167 3.76 16.81 -1.40
CA GLY A 167 3.82 16.53 -2.83
C GLY A 167 5.25 16.54 -3.40
N SER A 168 6.26 16.70 -2.54
CA SER A 168 7.66 16.90 -2.91
C SER A 168 8.51 15.71 -2.46
N TYR A 169 8.64 14.73 -3.35
CA TYR A 169 9.40 13.50 -3.14
C TYR A 169 9.87 12.95 -4.49
N ARG A 170 10.75 11.95 -4.45
CA ARG A 170 11.29 11.26 -5.61
C ARG A 170 10.66 9.89 -5.75
N THR A 171 10.36 9.50 -6.98
CA THR A 171 9.89 8.16 -7.35
C THR A 171 10.91 7.47 -8.24
N VAL A 172 11.06 6.14 -8.09
CA VAL A 172 11.85 5.31 -8.99
C VAL A 172 11.07 4.04 -9.31
N VAL A 173 10.65 3.90 -10.57
CA VAL A 173 10.00 2.68 -11.08
C VAL A 173 11.04 1.57 -11.18
N GLY A 174 10.71 0.39 -10.67
CA GLY A 174 11.60 -0.78 -10.63
C GLY A 174 12.71 -0.69 -9.57
N GLY A 175 12.81 0.40 -8.81
CA GLY A 175 13.94 0.65 -7.93
C GLY A 175 13.64 1.55 -6.73
N ASN A 176 14.68 2.16 -6.16
CA ASN A 176 14.59 3.03 -5.00
C ASN A 176 15.30 4.37 -5.25
N PRO A 177 14.79 5.50 -4.74
CA PRO A 177 15.53 6.76 -4.77
C PRO A 177 16.87 6.66 -4.01
N ARG A 178 17.95 7.17 -4.61
CA ARG A 178 19.27 7.23 -3.95
C ARG A 178 19.19 8.06 -2.68
N SER A 179 19.81 7.59 -1.60
CA SER A 179 19.85 8.28 -0.30
C SER A 179 18.46 8.58 0.31
N GLY A 180 17.39 7.96 -0.19
CA GLY A 180 16.02 8.13 0.29
C GLY A 180 15.78 7.38 1.60
N ARG A 181 16.05 8.02 2.74
CA ARG A 181 15.98 7.37 4.06
C ARG A 181 14.60 7.47 4.72
N THR A 182 13.79 8.44 4.34
CA THR A 182 12.49 8.71 4.97
C THR A 182 11.45 9.20 3.97
N ILE A 183 10.18 9.05 4.36
CA ILE A 183 9.04 9.68 3.69
C ILE A 183 7.87 9.87 4.68
N GLY A 184 7.06 10.92 4.49
CA GLY A 184 5.82 11.11 5.25
C GLY A 184 4.72 10.16 4.78
N ARG A 185 3.90 9.65 5.71
CA ARG A 185 2.74 8.81 5.36
C ARG A 185 1.76 9.51 4.42
N ALA A 186 1.59 10.82 4.61
CA ALA A 186 0.74 11.65 3.75
C ALA A 186 1.29 11.73 2.31
N ASP A 187 2.61 11.80 2.14
CA ASP A 187 3.25 11.77 0.81
C ASP A 187 3.22 10.38 0.17
N VAL A 188 3.24 9.29 0.96
CA VAL A 188 3.00 7.94 0.42
C VAL A 188 1.58 7.82 -0.13
N ALA A 189 0.58 8.31 0.62
CA ALA A 189 -0.80 8.34 0.13
C ALA A 189 -0.95 9.20 -1.13
N HIS A 190 -0.33 10.38 -1.15
CA HIS A 190 -0.30 11.26 -2.32
C HIS A 190 0.32 10.55 -3.53
N ALA A 191 1.45 9.86 -3.34
CA ALA A 191 2.10 9.08 -4.39
C ALA A 191 1.21 7.94 -4.89
N MET A 192 0.58 7.19 -4.00
CA MET A 192 -0.35 6.11 -4.38
C MET A 192 -1.51 6.64 -5.21
N LEU A 193 -2.14 7.76 -4.83
CA LEU A 193 -3.24 8.35 -5.58
C LEU A 193 -2.78 8.84 -6.96
N ALA A 194 -1.62 9.47 -7.06
CA ALA A 194 -1.04 9.90 -8.33
C ALA A 194 -0.71 8.74 -9.28
N MET A 195 -0.44 7.54 -8.75
CA MET A 195 -0.11 6.35 -9.54
C MET A 195 -1.35 5.57 -10.01
N VAL A 196 -2.57 5.91 -9.56
CA VAL A 196 -3.78 5.13 -9.88
C VAL A 196 -3.97 4.98 -11.39
N ASP A 197 -3.80 6.06 -12.15
CA ASP A 197 -3.96 6.08 -13.60
C ASP A 197 -2.62 6.12 -14.36
N ASP A 198 -1.49 5.89 -13.69
CA ASP A 198 -0.17 5.92 -14.32
C ASP A 198 0.24 4.54 -14.88
N PRO A 199 0.21 4.33 -16.21
CA PRO A 199 0.55 3.05 -16.82
C PRO A 199 2.02 2.67 -16.62
N ALA A 200 2.92 3.63 -16.37
CA ALA A 200 4.34 3.34 -16.15
C ALA A 200 4.58 2.59 -14.83
N THR A 201 3.59 2.59 -13.92
CA THR A 201 3.69 1.91 -12.62
C THR A 201 3.01 0.55 -12.57
N VAL A 202 2.37 0.13 -13.66
CA VAL A 202 1.66 -1.15 -13.75
C VAL A 202 2.64 -2.31 -13.79
N LYS A 203 2.42 -3.32 -12.93
CA LYS A 203 3.30 -4.47 -12.69
C LYS A 203 4.71 -4.06 -12.22
N GLN A 204 4.82 -2.94 -11.49
CA GLN A 204 6.09 -2.42 -11.00
C GLN A 204 6.11 -2.26 -9.48
N GLY A 205 7.30 -2.48 -8.92
CA GLY A 205 7.64 -1.96 -7.60
C GLY A 205 8.17 -0.54 -7.74
N VAL A 206 7.64 0.42 -7.00
CA VAL A 206 7.99 1.85 -7.10
C VAL A 206 8.50 2.35 -5.77
N GLY A 207 9.79 2.69 -5.69
CA GLY A 207 10.37 3.31 -4.51
C GLY A 207 9.96 4.78 -4.41
N VAL A 208 9.61 5.23 -3.20
CA VAL A 208 9.18 6.61 -2.95
C VAL A 208 9.87 7.14 -1.70
N ALA A 209 10.61 8.23 -1.82
CA ALA A 209 11.35 8.83 -0.71
C ALA A 209 11.63 10.32 -0.94
N TYR A 210 11.93 11.06 0.13
CA TYR A 210 12.51 12.41 0.01
C TYR A 210 13.89 12.34 -0.62
#